data_AF-A0A7I4XU47-F1
#
_entry.id   AF-A0A7I4XU47-F1
#
_cell.length_a   1.000
_cell.length_b   1.000
_cell.length_c   1.000
_cell.angle_alpha   90.00
_cell.angle_beta   90.00
_cell.angle_gamma   90.00
#
_symmetry.space_group_name_H-M   'P 1'
#
loop_
_entity.id
_entity.type
_entity.pdbx_description
1 polymer ?
#
loop_
_entity_poly.entity_id
_entity_poly.type
_entity_poly.pdbx_seq_one_letter_code
_entity_poly.pdbx_strand_id
1 'polypeptide(L)'
;MRELRVTLWVTLWGVLIQRAEALNATSTSSTADLALDHAIERSVLLEHLEGSGTDVVTDSSYTLTTLTHDGTVSPKVKKRAADFYNGFVGPQFYSPFSISSPRFPPTSVIGLGRPLQRGSMPPNVEYVALWNPRNAAPHWGSIYLDQKLHIEGSFIQNGRIRNLTQPDMAKETIRLLQYVGSPESNNFKFVWVLAKNLDASTAISLREPSNLCSPRLAPAVFQDEDYEFLGEADIDNRIMQYVFQGHIHVVDKAQFLGKVYVLTKQRCSCSCAGASVQS
;
A
#
# COMPACT_ATOMS: atom_id res chain seq x y z
N MET A 1 29.22 15.87 -48.59
CA MET A 1 27.99 15.76 -49.39
C MET A 1 27.51 14.32 -49.26
N ARG A 2 26.47 14.10 -48.44
CA ARG A 2 25.13 13.69 -48.85
C ARG A 2 25.10 12.28 -49.45
N GLU A 3 24.76 11.30 -48.63
CA GLU A 3 23.82 10.25 -49.04
C GLU A 3 22.78 10.05 -47.94
N LEU A 4 21.53 9.96 -48.38
CA LEU A 4 20.30 10.07 -47.62
C LEU A 4 19.43 8.91 -48.12
N ARG A 5 18.75 8.25 -47.19
CA ARG A 5 17.58 7.37 -47.38
C ARG A 5 17.85 5.93 -47.81
N VAL A 6 17.70 5.04 -46.83
CA VAL A 6 17.08 3.72 -47.07
C VAL A 6 15.72 3.75 -46.38
N THR A 7 14.68 3.70 -47.20
CA THR A 7 13.26 3.68 -46.84
C THR A 7 12.70 2.40 -47.45
N LEU A 8 12.13 1.51 -46.65
CA LEU A 8 11.24 0.37 -46.96
C LEU A 8 11.34 -0.53 -45.70
N TRP A 9 10.32 -0.81 -44.89
CA TRP A 9 9.02 -1.42 -45.17
C TRP A 9 8.15 -1.25 -43.91
N VAL A 10 6.94 -0.67 -43.97
CA VAL A 10 5.73 -1.12 -43.26
C VAL A 10 4.54 -0.39 -43.90
N THR A 11 3.97 -0.98 -44.95
CA THR A 11 2.62 -0.65 -45.43
C THR A 11 1.92 -1.96 -45.76
N LEU A 12 1.23 -2.54 -44.78
CA LEU A 12 0.07 -3.42 -44.99
C LEU A 12 -0.58 -3.67 -43.63
N TRP A 13 -1.90 -3.81 -43.60
CA TRP A 13 -2.76 -4.01 -42.42
C TRP A 13 -3.35 -2.75 -41.75
N GLY A 14 -3.78 -1.79 -42.58
CA GLY A 14 -5.06 -1.14 -42.35
C GLY A 14 -6.06 -1.69 -43.36
N VAL A 15 -7.04 -2.49 -42.91
CA VAL A 15 -8.37 -2.82 -43.48
C VAL A 15 -8.88 -4.09 -42.76
N LEU A 16 -10.14 -4.06 -42.29
CA LEU A 16 -10.84 -4.97 -41.34
C LEU A 16 -10.66 -4.47 -39.89
N ILE A 17 -11.61 -3.80 -39.22
CA ILE A 17 -13.06 -3.96 -39.17
C ILE A 17 -13.70 -2.59 -38.88
N GLN A 18 -14.50 -2.08 -39.82
CA GLN A 18 -15.62 -1.16 -39.57
C GLN A 18 -16.88 -1.96 -39.91
N ARG A 19 -17.70 -2.29 -38.89
CA ARG A 19 -19.15 -2.54 -38.91
C ARG A 19 -19.55 -3.48 -37.77
N ALA A 20 -20.08 -2.90 -36.69
CA ALA A 20 -21.26 -3.42 -36.04
C ALA A 20 -22.05 -2.19 -35.57
N GLU A 21 -23.22 -2.04 -36.18
CA GLU A 21 -24.10 -0.89 -36.07
C GLU A 21 -24.75 -0.83 -34.68
N ALA A 22 -24.97 0.40 -34.22
CA ALA A 22 -26.00 0.70 -33.23
C ALA A 22 -27.37 0.35 -33.80
N LEU A 23 -28.24 -0.27 -32.98
CA LEU A 23 -29.72 -0.17 -32.99
C LEU A 23 -30.20 -0.91 -31.71
N ASN A 24 -30.47 -0.19 -30.61
CA ASN A 24 -31.77 0.37 -30.20
C ASN A 24 -32.77 -0.70 -29.69
N ALA A 25 -33.15 -0.63 -28.41
CA ALA A 25 -34.57 -0.57 -27.99
C ALA A 25 -34.70 -0.48 -26.46
N THR A 26 -35.16 0.70 -26.06
CA THR A 26 -36.02 1.03 -24.93
C THR A 26 -37.01 -0.09 -24.56
N SER A 27 -37.09 -0.43 -23.27
CA SER A 27 -38.33 -0.95 -22.67
C SER A 27 -38.53 -0.30 -21.31
N THR A 28 -39.42 0.69 -21.29
CA THR A 28 -40.07 1.26 -20.10
C THR A 28 -41.42 0.59 -19.85
N SER A 29 -41.86 0.68 -18.59
CA SER A 29 -43.17 0.29 -17.99
C SER A 29 -43.20 -1.11 -17.38
N SER A 30 -43.72 -1.36 -16.18
CA SER A 30 -44.29 -0.48 -15.15
C SER A 30 -44.62 -1.32 -13.89
N THR A 31 -44.64 -0.62 -12.75
CA THR A 31 -45.52 -0.81 -11.58
C THR A 31 -45.42 -2.05 -10.68
N ALA A 32 -45.04 -1.73 -9.44
CA ALA A 32 -45.77 -1.95 -8.19
C ALA A 32 -45.52 -3.23 -7.37
N ASP A 33 -45.21 -2.94 -6.10
CA ASP A 33 -45.50 -3.69 -4.89
C ASP A 33 -44.84 -5.05 -4.70
N LEU A 34 -43.86 -5.10 -3.79
CA LEU A 34 -44.09 -5.68 -2.47
C LEU A 34 -42.95 -5.30 -1.52
N ALA A 35 -43.30 -4.46 -0.54
CA ALA A 35 -42.57 -4.31 0.70
C ALA A 35 -42.69 -5.61 1.50
N LEU A 36 -41.57 -6.16 1.98
CA LEU A 36 -41.54 -6.89 3.24
C LEU A 36 -40.13 -6.98 3.81
N ASP A 37 -39.95 -6.26 4.92
CA ASP A 37 -39.13 -6.56 6.09
C ASP A 37 -38.01 -7.61 5.97
N HIS A 38 -36.79 -7.18 6.31
CA HIS A 38 -36.09 -7.72 7.48
C HIS A 38 -34.92 -6.81 7.88
N ALA A 39 -35.18 -5.97 8.88
CA ALA A 39 -34.17 -5.41 9.75
C ALA A 39 -33.67 -6.54 10.68
N ILE A 40 -32.37 -6.86 10.61
CA ILE A 40 -31.70 -7.67 11.62
C ILE A 40 -31.01 -6.70 12.57
N GLU A 41 -31.72 -6.33 13.63
CA GLU A 41 -31.10 -5.80 14.84
C GLU A 41 -30.34 -6.93 15.54
N ARG A 42 -29.04 -6.71 15.80
CA ARG A 42 -28.31 -7.47 16.82
C ARG A 42 -27.97 -6.53 17.95
N SER A 43 -28.89 -6.47 18.91
CA SER A 43 -28.66 -6.07 20.29
C SER A 43 -27.85 -7.16 21.00
N VAL A 44 -26.65 -6.82 21.47
CA VAL A 44 -25.93 -7.65 22.45
C VAL A 44 -26.14 -7.00 23.81
N LEU A 45 -26.89 -7.72 24.64
CA LEU A 45 -27.27 -7.38 26.00
C LEU A 45 -26.06 -7.55 26.92
N LEU A 46 -25.75 -6.49 27.66
CA LEU A 46 -24.83 -6.49 28.80
C LEU A 46 -25.52 -7.20 29.98
N GLU A 47 -25.02 -8.37 30.37
CA GLU A 47 -25.35 -8.93 31.68
C GLU A 47 -24.36 -8.42 32.73
N HIS A 48 -24.93 -7.71 33.71
CA HIS A 48 -24.31 -7.35 34.98
C HIS A 48 -24.10 -8.61 35.82
N LEU A 49 -22.90 -8.78 36.34
CA LEU A 49 -22.65 -9.62 37.52
C LEU A 49 -22.06 -8.71 38.60
N GLU A 50 -22.96 -8.24 39.46
CA GLU A 50 -22.63 -7.60 40.72
C GLU A 50 -22.02 -8.64 41.68
N GLY A 51 -20.82 -8.33 42.18
CA GLY A 51 -20.12 -9.08 43.22
C GLY A 51 -19.39 -8.09 44.12
N SER A 52 -20.08 -7.73 45.20
CA SER A 52 -19.81 -6.71 46.23
C SER A 52 -18.53 -6.91 47.07
N GLY A 53 -17.96 -5.80 47.56
CA GLY A 53 -17.09 -5.72 48.75
C GLY A 53 -15.76 -4.98 48.52
N THR A 54 -15.71 -3.63 48.55
CA THR A 54 -15.20 -2.77 49.66
C THR A 54 -13.74 -3.12 50.08
N ASP A 55 -12.73 -2.26 49.93
CA ASP A 55 -12.62 -0.95 50.58
C ASP A 55 -11.81 0.11 49.82
N VAL A 56 -12.21 1.34 50.12
CA VAL A 56 -11.72 2.68 49.72
C VAL A 56 -10.38 3.00 50.38
N VAL A 57 -9.43 3.64 49.66
CA VAL A 57 -8.70 4.87 50.10
C VAL A 57 -8.08 5.58 48.86
N THR A 58 -8.66 6.75 48.60
CA THR A 58 -8.17 8.01 48.03
C THR A 58 -6.69 8.20 47.61
N ASP A 59 -6.54 8.59 46.34
CA ASP A 59 -6.10 9.93 45.89
C ASP A 59 -4.60 10.28 45.76
N SER A 60 -4.37 11.17 44.77
CA SER A 60 -3.24 12.10 44.61
C SER A 60 -1.97 11.67 43.86
N SER A 61 -1.91 12.15 42.61
CA SER A 61 -0.84 12.98 42.03
C SER A 61 0.63 12.64 42.33
N TYR A 62 1.37 12.21 41.30
CA TYR A 62 2.83 12.24 41.32
C TYR A 62 3.34 13.51 40.64
N THR A 63 3.67 14.50 41.45
CA THR A 63 4.62 15.57 41.14
C THR A 63 6.06 15.05 41.22
N LEU A 64 6.92 15.66 40.40
CA LEU A 64 8.37 15.48 40.37
C LEU A 64 9.01 15.60 41.76
N THR A 65 9.91 14.67 42.07
CA THR A 65 11.05 14.97 42.94
C THR A 65 12.31 14.28 42.42
N THR A 66 13.26 15.09 41.97
CA THR A 66 14.68 14.73 41.83
C THR A 66 15.28 14.47 43.20
N LEU A 67 15.95 13.34 43.40
CA LEU A 67 16.99 13.15 44.41
C LEU A 67 18.04 12.15 43.90
N THR A 68 19.28 12.50 44.17
CA THR A 68 20.54 12.02 43.58
C THR A 68 21.10 10.76 44.26
N HIS A 69 21.61 9.85 43.42
CA HIS A 69 22.84 9.05 43.54
C HIS A 69 23.01 8.12 44.76
N ASP A 70 22.87 6.79 44.55
CA ASP A 70 24.00 5.87 44.73
C ASP A 70 23.83 4.55 43.94
N GLY A 71 24.96 3.95 43.57
CA GLY A 71 25.15 3.06 42.43
C GLY A 71 24.16 1.92 42.23
N THR A 72 23.46 1.96 41.10
CA THR A 72 22.83 0.77 40.51
C THR A 72 23.29 0.65 39.07
N VAL A 73 23.98 -0.45 38.74
CA VAL A 73 24.25 -0.82 37.36
C VAL A 73 22.89 -1.13 36.72
N SER A 74 22.28 -0.10 36.13
CA SER A 74 21.13 -0.25 35.25
C SER A 74 21.52 -1.24 34.16
N PRO A 75 20.78 -2.35 33.97
CA PRO A 75 20.98 -3.15 32.77
C PRO A 75 20.62 -2.22 31.61
N LYS A 76 21.63 -1.86 30.80
CA LYS A 76 21.41 -1.25 29.49
C LYS A 76 20.51 -2.21 28.72
N VAL A 77 19.20 -2.00 28.77
CA VAL A 77 18.26 -2.65 27.88
C VAL A 77 18.72 -2.28 26.48
N LYS A 78 19.37 -3.24 25.82
CA LYS A 78 19.82 -3.09 24.44
C LYS A 78 18.57 -2.88 23.59
N LYS A 79 18.25 -1.61 23.34
CA LYS A 79 17.24 -1.11 22.41
C LYS A 79 17.63 -1.42 20.94
N ARG A 80 18.02 -2.66 20.64
CA ARG A 80 18.63 -3.06 19.35
C ARG A 80 17.87 -4.15 18.58
N ALA A 81 16.84 -4.76 19.18
CA ALA A 81 16.05 -5.79 18.48
C ALA A 81 14.71 -5.25 17.95
N ALA A 82 14.03 -4.35 18.66
CA ALA A 82 12.66 -3.95 18.33
C ALA A 82 12.51 -3.07 17.06
N ASP A 83 13.52 -2.27 16.71
CA ASP A 83 13.42 -1.29 15.61
C ASP A 83 13.37 -1.94 14.20
N PHE A 84 13.72 -3.23 14.09
CA PHE A 84 13.70 -3.96 12.83
C PHE A 84 12.36 -4.67 12.57
N TYR A 85 11.57 -4.97 13.61
CA TYR A 85 10.34 -5.77 13.52
C TYR A 85 9.07 -4.94 13.67
N ASN A 86 9.03 -3.77 13.03
CA ASN A 86 7.85 -2.90 13.09
C ASN A 86 7.36 -2.39 11.74
N GLY A 87 7.94 -2.84 10.62
CA GLY A 87 7.56 -2.40 9.28
C GLY A 87 7.78 -0.91 8.98
N PHE A 88 8.22 -0.13 9.98
CA PHE A 88 8.32 1.31 9.87
C PHE A 88 9.52 1.71 9.04
N VAL A 89 9.29 2.65 8.12
CA VAL A 89 10.30 3.25 7.25
C VAL A 89 10.31 4.76 7.46
N GLY A 90 11.51 5.31 7.65
CA GLY A 90 11.68 6.73 7.94
C GLY A 90 11.34 7.64 6.75
N PRO A 91 11.18 8.96 7.00
CA PRO A 91 10.75 9.93 5.99
C PRO A 91 11.69 10.02 4.77
N GLN A 92 12.97 9.69 4.91
CA GLN A 92 13.94 9.67 3.82
C GLN A 92 13.60 8.67 2.71
N PHE A 93 12.82 7.63 3.03
CA PHE A 93 12.35 6.63 2.07
C PHE A 93 11.10 7.07 1.31
N TYR A 94 10.68 8.33 1.47
CA TYR A 94 9.55 8.90 0.75
C TYR A 94 9.99 10.15 -0.02
N SER A 95 9.74 10.17 -1.33
CA SER A 95 9.92 11.36 -2.17
C SER A 95 8.59 12.04 -2.39
N PRO A 96 8.47 13.37 -2.23
CA PRO A 96 7.24 14.08 -2.60
C PRO A 96 6.96 13.91 -4.10
N PHE A 97 5.69 13.85 -4.46
CA PHE A 97 5.24 13.71 -5.83
C PHE A 97 4.13 14.71 -6.15
N SER A 98 4.20 15.31 -7.34
CA SER A 98 3.17 16.19 -7.89
C SER A 98 2.97 15.89 -9.37
N ILE A 99 1.71 15.76 -9.81
CA ILE A 99 1.40 15.57 -11.23
C ILE A 99 1.76 16.79 -12.09
N SER A 100 1.76 18.01 -11.51
CA SER A 100 2.11 19.24 -12.23
C SER A 100 3.62 19.43 -12.43
N SER A 101 4.44 18.75 -11.63
CA SER A 101 5.89 18.74 -11.77
C SER A 101 6.41 17.35 -11.40
N PRO A 102 6.15 16.35 -12.27
CA PRO A 102 6.38 14.97 -11.95
C PRO A 102 7.85 14.65 -11.89
N ARG A 103 8.25 13.98 -10.81
CA ARG A 103 9.62 13.50 -10.61
C ARG A 103 9.57 12.08 -10.05
N PHE A 104 10.17 11.17 -10.78
CA PHE A 104 10.34 9.78 -10.38
C PHE A 104 11.82 9.57 -10.03
N PRO A 105 12.18 9.51 -8.74
CA PRO A 105 13.52 9.12 -8.34
C PRO A 105 13.94 7.78 -8.99
N PRO A 106 15.21 7.61 -9.38
CA PRO A 106 15.70 6.33 -9.93
C PRO A 106 15.64 5.19 -8.88
N THR A 107 15.54 5.56 -7.60
CA THR A 107 15.41 4.65 -6.45
C THR A 107 13.96 4.36 -6.07
N SER A 108 12.97 4.84 -6.84
CA SER A 108 11.56 4.58 -6.55
C SER A 108 11.24 3.09 -6.57
N VAL A 109 10.46 2.66 -5.59
CA VAL A 109 10.02 1.27 -5.46
C VAL A 109 8.90 1.03 -6.45
N ILE A 110 9.03 -0.05 -7.22
CA ILE A 110 8.01 -0.51 -8.16
C ILE A 110 7.46 -1.88 -7.72
N GLY A 111 6.25 -2.20 -8.16
CA GLY A 111 5.61 -3.49 -7.91
C GLY A 111 6.52 -4.66 -8.28
N LEU A 112 6.70 -5.61 -7.37
CA LEU A 112 7.60 -6.78 -7.54
C LEU A 112 9.06 -6.48 -7.96
N GLY A 113 9.49 -5.22 -7.94
CA GLY A 113 10.80 -4.80 -8.45
C GLY A 113 10.94 -4.85 -9.98
N ARG A 114 9.84 -4.95 -10.75
CA ARG A 114 9.85 -5.01 -12.21
C ARG A 114 8.54 -4.48 -12.82
N PRO A 115 8.47 -4.25 -14.15
CA PRO A 115 7.18 -4.04 -14.81
C PRO A 115 6.20 -5.19 -14.50
N LEU A 116 4.94 -4.84 -14.25
CA LEU A 116 3.87 -5.75 -13.90
C LEU A 116 3.15 -6.25 -15.16
N GLN A 117 2.90 -7.55 -15.25
CA GLN A 117 2.26 -8.21 -16.40
C GLN A 117 0.76 -7.84 -16.48
N ARG A 118 0.24 -7.71 -17.71
CA ARG A 118 -1.15 -7.30 -18.00
C ARG A 118 -1.79 -8.23 -19.03
N GLY A 119 -1.67 -9.54 -18.83
CA GLY A 119 -2.08 -10.56 -19.79
C GLY A 119 -1.27 -10.42 -21.08
N SER A 120 -1.93 -10.25 -22.22
CA SER A 120 -1.28 -10.04 -23.52
C SER A 120 -0.78 -8.60 -23.75
N MET A 121 -1.09 -7.66 -22.85
CA MET A 121 -0.67 -6.27 -23.00
C MET A 121 0.79 -6.08 -22.54
N PRO A 122 1.52 -5.08 -23.07
CA PRO A 122 2.85 -4.76 -22.60
C PRO A 122 2.87 -4.54 -21.07
N PRO A 123 3.87 -5.09 -20.36
CA PRO A 123 4.02 -4.88 -18.93
C PRO A 123 4.16 -3.39 -18.60
N ASN A 124 3.61 -2.98 -17.45
CA ASN A 124 3.61 -1.58 -17.04
C ASN A 124 4.42 -1.36 -15.76
N VAL A 125 5.19 -0.27 -15.70
CA VAL A 125 5.91 0.12 -14.50
C VAL A 125 4.96 0.86 -13.56
N GLU A 126 4.66 0.25 -12.41
CA GLU A 126 3.81 0.87 -11.38
C GLU A 126 4.63 1.15 -10.12
N TYR A 127 4.70 2.43 -9.77
CA TYR A 127 5.41 2.94 -8.60
C TYR A 127 4.52 2.86 -7.36
N VAL A 128 5.11 2.42 -6.25
CA VAL A 128 4.45 2.38 -4.94
C VAL A 128 4.27 3.80 -4.43
N ALA A 129 3.02 4.22 -4.31
CA ALA A 129 2.66 5.57 -3.87
C ALA A 129 1.88 5.54 -2.56
N LEU A 130 2.06 6.59 -1.77
CA LEU A 130 1.38 6.83 -0.51
C LEU A 130 0.67 8.17 -0.59
N TRP A 131 -0.64 8.17 -0.35
CA TRP A 131 -1.46 9.37 -0.21
C TRP A 131 -1.85 9.54 1.26
N ASN A 132 -1.56 10.73 1.81
CA ASN A 132 -1.92 11.08 3.18
C ASN A 132 -3.01 12.18 3.16
N PRO A 133 -4.29 11.81 3.09
CA PRO A 133 -5.38 12.78 3.17
C PRO A 133 -5.38 13.53 4.50
N ARG A 134 -5.81 14.79 4.47
CA ARG A 134 -6.01 15.56 5.70
C ARG A 134 -7.12 14.92 6.55
N ASN A 135 -6.82 14.70 7.83
CA ASN A 135 -7.74 14.16 8.84
C ASN A 135 -8.30 12.76 8.52
N ALA A 136 -7.59 11.95 7.73
CA ALA A 136 -7.97 10.58 7.45
C ALA A 136 -6.74 9.66 7.44
N ALA A 137 -7.00 8.35 7.45
CA ALA A 137 -5.95 7.35 7.37
C ALA A 137 -5.17 7.46 6.04
N PRO A 138 -3.87 7.13 6.03
CA PRO A 138 -3.08 7.07 4.82
C PRO A 138 -3.52 5.90 3.92
N HIS A 139 -3.40 6.08 2.60
CA HIS A 139 -3.77 5.08 1.60
C HIS A 139 -2.62 4.78 0.65
N TRP A 140 -2.38 3.50 0.41
CA TRP A 140 -1.46 3.02 -0.61
C TRP A 140 -2.13 3.00 -1.98
N GLY A 141 -1.32 3.18 -3.02
CA GLY A 141 -1.80 3.15 -4.39
C GLY A 141 -0.66 3.00 -5.38
N SER A 142 -1.00 3.18 -6.65
CA SER A 142 -0.06 3.11 -7.75
C SER A 142 -0.04 4.40 -8.54
N ILE A 143 1.14 4.76 -9.03
CA ILE A 143 1.34 5.83 -10.03
C ILE A 143 2.11 5.20 -11.19
N TYR A 144 1.75 5.52 -12.42
CA TYR A 144 2.37 4.94 -13.61
C TYR A 144 2.24 5.87 -14.82
N LEU A 145 2.92 5.49 -15.91
CA LEU A 145 2.73 6.13 -17.21
C LEU A 145 1.82 5.24 -18.05
N ASP A 146 0.78 5.80 -18.63
CA ASP A 146 -0.05 5.09 -19.61
C ASP A 146 0.72 4.86 -20.93
N GLN A 147 0.09 4.18 -21.88
CA GLN A 147 0.69 3.91 -23.20
C GLN A 147 0.95 5.18 -24.03
N LYS A 148 0.33 6.31 -23.66
CA LYS A 148 0.49 7.62 -24.29
C LYS A 148 1.47 8.51 -23.50
N LEU A 149 2.16 7.96 -22.51
CA LEU A 149 3.09 8.66 -21.61
C LEU A 149 2.43 9.73 -20.75
N HIS A 150 1.13 9.63 -20.50
CA HIS A 150 0.45 10.42 -19.49
C HIS A 150 0.62 9.79 -18.12
N ILE A 151 0.75 10.65 -17.11
CA ILE A 151 0.85 10.20 -15.73
C ILE A 151 -0.54 9.90 -15.23
N GLU A 152 -0.73 8.66 -14.83
CA GLU A 152 -1.94 8.16 -14.21
C GLU A 152 -1.60 7.64 -12.82
N GLY A 153 -2.63 7.46 -12.01
CA GLY A 153 -2.49 6.88 -10.69
C GLY A 153 -3.82 6.80 -9.97
N SER A 154 -3.92 5.88 -9.03
CA SER A 154 -5.15 5.65 -8.31
C SER A 154 -4.90 5.23 -6.86
N PHE A 155 -5.78 5.70 -5.99
CA PHE A 155 -5.88 5.31 -4.59
C PHE A 155 -7.32 4.89 -4.31
N ILE A 156 -7.52 4.12 -3.24
CA ILE A 156 -8.85 3.68 -2.82
C ILE A 156 -9.11 4.20 -1.42
N GLN A 157 -10.21 4.95 -1.26
CA GLN A 157 -10.64 5.46 0.05
C GLN A 157 -12.14 5.22 0.18
N ASN A 158 -12.55 4.54 1.26
CA ASN A 158 -13.96 4.28 1.58
C ASN A 158 -14.74 3.69 0.39
N GLY A 159 -14.13 2.73 -0.32
CA GLY A 159 -14.73 2.07 -1.48
C GLY A 159 -14.86 2.97 -2.72
N ARG A 160 -14.15 4.10 -2.77
CA ARG A 160 -14.13 5.00 -3.93
C ARG A 160 -12.73 5.12 -4.51
N ILE A 161 -12.67 5.15 -5.83
CA ILE A 161 -11.44 5.42 -6.57
C ILE A 161 -11.14 6.91 -6.50
N ARG A 162 -9.90 7.23 -6.17
CA ARG A 162 -9.33 8.58 -6.15
C ARG A 162 -8.25 8.64 -7.20
N ASN A 163 -8.59 9.17 -8.37
CA ASN A 163 -7.67 9.24 -9.49
C ASN A 163 -6.74 10.44 -9.34
N LEU A 164 -5.45 10.23 -9.54
CA LEU A 164 -4.42 11.24 -9.42
C LEU A 164 -4.68 12.47 -10.31
N THR A 165 -5.32 12.27 -11.46
CA THR A 165 -5.65 13.31 -12.45
C THR A 165 -6.88 14.14 -12.06
N GLN A 166 -7.63 13.77 -11.01
CA GLN A 166 -8.79 14.53 -10.57
C GLN A 166 -8.39 15.84 -9.87
N PRO A 167 -9.16 16.93 -10.05
CA PRO A 167 -8.84 18.23 -9.47
C PRO A 167 -8.72 18.27 -7.94
N ASP A 168 -9.47 17.41 -7.23
CA ASP A 168 -9.42 17.31 -5.77
C ASP A 168 -8.09 16.71 -5.28
N MET A 169 -7.50 15.79 -6.05
CA MET A 169 -6.20 15.18 -5.76
C MET A 169 -5.00 16.11 -6.01
N ALA A 170 -5.19 17.20 -6.77
CA ALA A 170 -4.10 18.13 -7.12
C ALA A 170 -3.47 18.85 -5.92
N LYS A 171 -4.19 18.96 -4.80
CA LYS A 171 -3.72 19.61 -3.56
C LYS A 171 -3.32 18.61 -2.48
N GLU A 172 -3.41 17.32 -2.77
CA GLU A 172 -3.16 16.27 -1.80
C GLU A 172 -1.67 15.97 -1.64
N THR A 173 -1.29 15.50 -0.46
CA THR A 173 0.10 15.13 -0.19
C THR A 173 0.33 13.70 -0.63
N ILE A 174 1.02 13.54 -1.76
CA ILE A 174 1.38 12.25 -2.33
C ILE A 174 2.89 12.07 -2.28
N ARG A 175 3.33 10.86 -1.97
CA ARG A 175 4.74 10.49 -1.89
C ARG A 175 4.98 9.17 -2.61
N LEU A 176 6.08 9.08 -3.33
CA LEU A 176 6.59 7.81 -3.85
C LEU A 176 7.47 7.16 -2.79
N LEU A 177 7.27 5.87 -2.55
CA LEU A 177 8.22 5.08 -1.77
C LEU A 177 9.51 4.92 -2.60
N GLN A 178 10.65 5.12 -1.97
CA GLN A 178 11.98 5.00 -2.58
C GLN A 178 12.93 4.27 -1.64
N TYR A 179 13.93 3.60 -2.20
CA TYR A 179 14.98 2.93 -1.46
C TYR A 179 16.30 3.68 -1.63
N VAL A 180 16.60 4.58 -0.68
CA VAL A 180 17.83 5.38 -0.71
C VAL A 180 18.95 4.65 0.05
N GLY A 181 20.14 4.59 -0.53
CA GLY A 181 21.28 3.87 0.03
C GLY A 181 21.35 2.41 -0.41
N SER A 182 22.04 1.57 0.37
CA SER A 182 22.20 0.14 0.10
C SER A 182 21.68 -0.72 1.26
N PRO A 183 21.43 -2.01 1.05
CA PRO A 183 21.10 -2.94 2.12
C PRO A 183 22.11 -2.94 3.28
N GLU A 184 23.39 -2.71 2.98
CA GLU A 184 24.49 -2.63 3.94
C GLU A 184 24.43 -1.34 4.75
N SER A 185 24.23 -0.18 4.10
CA SER A 185 24.14 1.11 4.80
C SER A 185 22.88 1.19 5.68
N ASN A 186 21.79 0.57 5.23
CA ASN A 186 20.49 0.63 5.90
C ASN A 186 20.30 -0.51 6.92
N ASN A 187 21.09 -1.59 6.86
CA ASN A 187 20.92 -2.84 7.62
C ASN A 187 19.57 -3.56 7.38
N PHE A 188 18.83 -3.17 6.35
CA PHE A 188 17.60 -3.84 5.91
C PHE A 188 17.45 -3.67 4.41
N LYS A 189 16.53 -4.42 3.79
CA LYS A 189 16.12 -4.27 2.39
C LYS A 189 14.61 -4.38 2.27
N PHE A 190 14.06 -3.87 1.16
CA PHE A 190 12.67 -4.10 0.81
C PHE A 190 12.52 -5.41 0.04
N VAL A 191 11.52 -6.21 0.41
CA VAL A 191 11.26 -7.52 -0.21
C VAL A 191 9.76 -7.73 -0.35
N TRP A 192 9.33 -8.11 -1.55
CA TRP A 192 7.97 -8.58 -1.80
C TRP A 192 7.83 -10.02 -1.32
N VAL A 193 6.91 -10.27 -0.38
CA VAL A 193 6.72 -11.57 0.25
C VAL A 193 5.28 -12.04 0.02
N LEU A 194 5.12 -13.27 -0.45
CA LEU A 194 3.80 -13.89 -0.58
C LEU A 194 3.08 -13.92 0.78
N ALA A 195 1.82 -13.50 0.82
CA ALA A 195 1.04 -13.31 2.03
C ALA A 195 0.96 -14.56 2.91
N LYS A 196 0.94 -15.77 2.32
CA LYS A 196 1.04 -17.03 3.06
C LYS A 196 2.29 -17.15 3.94
N ASN A 197 3.40 -16.52 3.54
CA ASN A 197 4.69 -16.55 4.22
C ASN A 197 5.00 -15.24 4.97
N LEU A 198 4.04 -14.32 5.04
CA LEU A 198 4.24 -12.99 5.59
C LEU A 198 4.35 -13.03 7.12
N ASP A 199 5.49 -12.56 7.65
CA ASP A 199 5.53 -12.03 9.01
C ASP A 199 4.99 -10.61 9.01
N ALA A 200 3.77 -10.44 9.52
CA ALA A 200 3.06 -9.17 9.52
C ALA A 200 3.77 -8.06 10.31
N SER A 201 4.73 -8.39 11.19
CA SER A 201 5.57 -7.40 11.89
C SER A 201 6.61 -6.74 10.98
N THR A 202 6.95 -7.38 9.86
CA THR A 202 7.92 -6.90 8.89
C THR A 202 7.28 -6.13 7.74
N ALA A 203 5.97 -6.20 7.59
CA ALA A 203 5.24 -5.55 6.51
C ALA A 203 5.36 -4.03 6.61
N ILE A 204 5.75 -3.39 5.50
CA ILE A 204 5.73 -1.93 5.41
C ILE A 204 4.27 -1.51 5.43
N SER A 205 3.84 -1.00 6.56
CA SER A 205 2.43 -0.73 6.81
C SER A 205 2.26 0.53 7.63
N LEU A 206 1.06 1.09 7.51
CA LEU A 206 0.60 2.22 8.28
C LEU A 206 -0.71 1.84 8.96
N ARG A 207 -0.94 2.45 10.12
CA ARG A 207 -2.21 2.40 10.85
C ARG A 207 -2.77 3.82 10.91
N GLU A 208 -4.07 3.93 11.14
CA GLU A 208 -4.68 5.19 11.50
C GLU A 208 -4.09 5.69 12.84
N PRO A 209 -3.49 6.89 12.89
CA PRO A 209 -2.78 7.36 14.09
C PRO A 209 -3.64 7.46 15.36
N SER A 210 -4.93 7.78 15.19
CA SER A 210 -5.90 7.94 16.27
C SER A 210 -6.48 6.62 16.80
N ASN A 211 -6.25 5.52 16.08
CA ASN A 211 -6.88 4.24 16.39
C ASN A 211 -5.84 3.11 16.31
N LEU A 212 -5.31 2.71 17.48
CA LEU A 212 -4.32 1.63 17.57
C LEU A 212 -4.86 0.28 17.06
N CYS A 213 -6.18 0.09 17.08
CA CYS A 213 -6.88 -1.09 16.58
C CYS A 213 -7.22 -1.00 15.08
N SER A 214 -6.91 0.11 14.41
CA SER A 214 -7.11 0.24 12.96
C SER A 214 -6.26 -0.78 12.19
N PRO A 215 -6.74 -1.30 11.06
CA PRO A 215 -6.03 -2.31 10.31
C PRO A 215 -4.67 -1.83 9.81
N ARG A 216 -3.72 -2.77 9.68
CA ARG A 216 -2.44 -2.52 8.99
C ARG A 216 -2.64 -2.50 7.49
N LEU A 217 -2.59 -1.30 6.92
CA LEU A 217 -2.63 -1.08 5.48
C LEU A 217 -1.23 -1.08 4.90
N ALA A 218 -1.00 -1.87 3.86
CA ALA A 218 0.31 -2.04 3.22
C ALA A 218 0.19 -2.04 1.69
N PRO A 219 1.24 -1.64 0.96
CA PRO A 219 1.26 -1.80 -0.48
C PRO A 219 1.40 -3.28 -0.83
N ALA A 220 0.60 -3.73 -1.78
CA ALA A 220 0.51 -5.14 -2.14
C ALA A 220 0.33 -5.33 -3.65
N VAL A 221 0.84 -6.44 -4.18
CA VAL A 221 0.64 -6.85 -5.57
C VAL A 221 -0.16 -8.14 -5.59
N PHE A 222 -1.31 -8.13 -6.25
CA PHE A 222 -2.02 -9.36 -6.62
C PHE A 222 -1.37 -9.92 -7.87
N GLN A 223 -1.06 -11.21 -7.90
CA GLN A 223 -0.48 -11.93 -9.03
C GLN A 223 -1.30 -13.18 -9.29
N ASP A 224 -1.96 -13.22 -10.45
CA ASP A 224 -2.73 -14.36 -10.90
C ASP A 224 -2.45 -14.66 -12.36
N GLU A 225 -1.85 -15.83 -12.63
CA GLU A 225 -1.42 -16.24 -13.96
C GLU A 225 -0.58 -15.13 -14.63
N ASP A 226 -1.09 -14.56 -15.72
CA ASP A 226 -0.45 -13.49 -16.49
C ASP A 226 -0.91 -12.08 -16.07
N TYR A 227 -1.59 -11.92 -14.94
CA TYR A 227 -2.10 -10.63 -14.48
C TYR A 227 -1.51 -10.25 -13.13
N GLU A 228 -1.02 -9.02 -13.04
CA GLU A 228 -0.45 -8.49 -11.80
C GLU A 228 -1.05 -7.12 -11.50
N PHE A 229 -1.39 -6.76 -10.28
CA PHE A 229 -1.96 -5.43 -10.00
C PHE A 229 -1.46 -4.90 -8.66
N LEU A 230 -0.92 -3.69 -8.66
CA LEU A 230 -0.50 -3.00 -7.44
C LEU A 230 -1.70 -2.31 -6.79
N GLY A 231 -1.80 -2.43 -5.46
CA GLY A 231 -2.88 -1.85 -4.68
C GLY A 231 -2.56 -1.84 -3.19
N GLU A 232 -3.60 -1.87 -2.37
CA GLU A 232 -3.53 -1.79 -0.92
C GLU A 232 -4.06 -3.09 -0.30
N ALA A 233 -3.32 -3.65 0.65
CA ALA A 233 -3.74 -4.76 1.47
C ALA A 233 -4.01 -4.33 2.90
N ASP A 234 -5.16 -4.75 3.42
CA ASP A 234 -5.41 -4.88 4.84
C ASP A 234 -4.86 -6.24 5.30
N ILE A 235 -3.71 -6.21 5.96
CA ILE A 235 -3.00 -7.42 6.39
C ILE A 235 -3.79 -8.15 7.49
N ASP A 236 -4.46 -7.40 8.36
CA ASP A 236 -5.16 -7.96 9.52
C ASP A 236 -6.43 -8.68 9.08
N ASN A 237 -7.17 -8.11 8.11
CA ASN A 237 -8.39 -8.70 7.57
C ASN A 237 -8.16 -9.60 6.35
N ARG A 238 -6.92 -9.68 5.83
CA ARG A 238 -6.54 -10.49 4.66
C ARG A 238 -7.35 -10.17 3.42
N ILE A 239 -7.47 -8.88 3.15
CA ILE A 239 -8.17 -8.33 2.00
C ILE A 239 -7.18 -7.44 1.25
N MET A 240 -7.16 -7.54 -0.07
CA MET A 240 -6.45 -6.60 -0.92
C MET A 240 -7.44 -5.93 -1.88
N GLN A 241 -7.25 -4.64 -2.13
CA GLN A 241 -7.99 -3.88 -3.12
C GLN A 241 -7.03 -3.30 -4.15
N TYR A 242 -7.42 -3.31 -5.42
CA TYR A 242 -6.68 -2.68 -6.51
C TYR A 242 -7.65 -2.10 -7.55
N VAL A 243 -7.14 -1.17 -8.36
CA VAL A 243 -7.93 -0.54 -9.43
C VAL A 243 -7.54 -1.13 -10.78
N PHE A 244 -8.54 -1.56 -11.56
CA PHE A 244 -8.35 -1.95 -12.94
C PHE A 244 -9.55 -1.54 -13.77
N GLN A 245 -9.30 -0.96 -14.95
CA GLN A 245 -10.33 -0.48 -15.89
C GLN A 245 -11.42 0.38 -15.21
N GLY A 246 -11.04 1.23 -14.27
CA GLY A 246 -11.97 2.13 -13.56
C GLY A 246 -12.84 1.45 -12.49
N HIS A 247 -12.54 0.21 -12.10
CA HIS A 247 -13.25 -0.53 -11.07
C HIS A 247 -12.32 -0.93 -9.92
N ILE A 248 -12.90 -1.02 -8.72
CA ILE A 248 -12.22 -1.60 -7.56
C ILE A 248 -12.42 -3.11 -7.58
N HIS A 249 -11.33 -3.85 -7.57
CA HIS A 249 -11.32 -5.29 -7.41
C HIS A 249 -10.87 -5.63 -6.00
N VAL A 250 -11.50 -6.66 -5.42
CA VAL A 250 -11.23 -7.12 -4.06
C VAL A 250 -10.75 -8.57 -4.11
N VAL A 251 -9.62 -8.84 -3.47
CA VAL A 251 -9.03 -10.18 -3.32
C VAL A 251 -9.09 -10.55 -1.85
N ASP A 252 -9.74 -11.68 -1.54
CA ASP A 252 -9.95 -12.13 -0.16
C ASP A 252 -9.54 -13.60 0.05
N LYS A 253 -9.64 -14.05 1.31
CA LYS A 253 -9.60 -15.46 1.71
C LYS A 253 -8.37 -16.22 1.15
N ALA A 254 -8.61 -17.30 0.40
CA ALA A 254 -7.58 -18.18 -0.12
C ALA A 254 -6.74 -17.50 -1.20
N GLN A 255 -7.35 -16.61 -2.00
CA GLN A 255 -6.62 -15.87 -3.02
C GLN A 255 -5.65 -14.89 -2.38
N PHE A 256 -6.04 -14.23 -1.28
CA PHE A 256 -5.13 -13.34 -0.56
C PHE A 256 -3.84 -14.07 -0.18
N LEU A 257 -3.95 -15.21 0.51
CA LEU A 257 -2.78 -15.96 0.95
C LEU A 257 -1.94 -16.51 -0.21
N GLY A 258 -2.60 -16.99 -1.27
CA GLY A 258 -1.94 -17.68 -2.38
C GLY A 258 -1.42 -16.79 -3.51
N LYS A 259 -1.90 -15.55 -3.62
CA LYS A 259 -1.69 -14.70 -4.81
C LYS A 259 -1.28 -13.26 -4.49
N VAL A 260 -1.32 -12.83 -3.22
CA VAL A 260 -0.95 -11.46 -2.84
C VAL A 260 0.48 -11.42 -2.30
N TYR A 261 1.30 -10.52 -2.84
CA TYR A 261 2.63 -10.20 -2.34
C TYR A 261 2.58 -8.88 -1.59
N VAL A 262 3.04 -8.87 -0.35
CA VAL A 262 3.11 -7.67 0.50
C VAL A 262 4.55 -7.19 0.59
N LEU A 263 4.75 -5.88 0.53
CA LEU A 263 6.09 -5.30 0.67
C LEU A 263 6.53 -5.32 2.14
N THR A 264 7.73 -5.84 2.39
CA THR A 264 8.30 -5.99 3.73
C THR A 264 9.64 -5.30 3.86
N LYS A 265 9.98 -4.92 5.09
CA LYS A 265 11.30 -4.46 5.52
C LYS A 265 11.99 -5.64 6.21
N GLN A 266 12.96 -6.25 5.54
CA GLN A 266 13.69 -7.40 6.08
C GLN A 266 15.10 -7.02 6.48
N ARG A 267 15.54 -7.50 7.65
CA ARG A 267 16.92 -7.32 8.11
C ARG A 267 17.88 -7.96 7.13
N CYS A 268 18.99 -7.28 6.87
CA CYS A 268 20.07 -7.84 6.08
C CYS A 268 20.97 -8.72 6.94
N SER A 269 21.23 -9.94 6.48
CA SER A 269 22.30 -10.81 6.99
C SER A 269 23.60 -10.53 6.23
N CYS A 270 24.01 -9.27 6.11
CA CYS A 270 25.29 -8.96 5.48
C CYS A 270 26.40 -9.38 6.46
N SER A 271 27.19 -10.38 6.09
CA SER A 271 28.45 -10.66 6.75
C SER A 271 29.35 -9.44 6.54
N CYS A 272 29.58 -8.65 7.58
CA CYS A 272 30.58 -7.59 7.51
C CYS A 272 31.92 -8.25 7.18
N ALA A 273 32.49 -8.00 6.00
CA ALA A 273 33.89 -8.28 5.76
C ALA A 273 34.67 -7.52 6.84
N GLY A 274 35.31 -8.28 7.73
CA GLY A 274 36.00 -7.74 8.88
C GLY A 274 36.98 -6.65 8.45
N ALA A 275 37.03 -5.58 9.24
CA ALA A 275 38.10 -4.60 9.15
C ALA A 275 39.45 -5.35 9.14
N SER A 276 40.12 -5.35 8.00
CA SER A 276 41.53 -5.70 7.92
C SER A 276 42.29 -4.60 8.65
N VAL A 277 42.45 -4.76 9.95
CA VAL A 277 43.46 -4.04 10.71
C VAL A 277 44.80 -4.54 10.18
N GLN A 278 45.42 -3.75 9.31
CA GLN A 278 46.81 -3.96 8.94
C GLN A 278 47.65 -3.70 10.20
N SER A 279 48.31 -4.76 10.67
CA SER A 279 49.43 -4.72 11.62
C SER A 279 50.69 -4.23 10.94
#